data_AF-A0A0T1STK0-F1
#
_entry.id   AF-A0A0T1STK0-F1
#
_cell.length_a   1.000
_cell.length_b   1.000
_cell.length_c   1.000
_cell.angle_alpha   90.00
_cell.angle_beta   90.00
_cell.angle_gamma   90.00
#
_symmetry.space_group_name_H-M   'P 1'
#
loop_
_entity.id
_entity.type
_entity.pdbx_description
1 polymer ?
#
loop_
_entity_poly.entity_id
_entity_poly.type
_entity_poly.pdbx_seq_one_letter_code
_entity_poly.pdbx_strand_id
1 'polypeptide(L)'
;MTVTRPARLTGAALCAALALLSAVWILKDLAGLGSPSDLGWYWAGDPHFLLRGQSATSLTDPVLLAVSVATVVAALRSRHAASALAAAGAVTLALRLPGLWAPGSGALVTALLSLALAVGLLVTAAAGRRSGAAPYEPRPSSPRTGPAVAAGVLLAVAALVTVLWELYWATAMDLDITVDRFTGGRTVIKAALAPPPAWLSLVLVALYGTAAGSAFARARHTRAFGLLAGVFLAAGGLAGVARATRYEVIGDFGGLSTTDRLSLLTTCFGLLAGIAVLALLAGRGAPAPAAAPAPYPPAGMPPPAPPYPPPPGW
;
A
#
# COMPACT_ATOMS: atom_id res chain seq x y z
N MET A 1 3.74 -0.87 -18.22
CA MET A 1 2.43 -0.67 -18.87
C MET A 1 2.24 0.83 -19.01
N THR A 2 1.96 1.33 -20.21
CA THR A 2 1.73 2.75 -20.44
C THR A 2 0.23 3.06 -20.38
N VAL A 3 -0.12 4.19 -19.76
CA VAL A 3 -1.50 4.66 -19.64
C VAL A 3 -1.71 5.84 -20.58
N THR A 4 -2.84 5.87 -21.30
CA THR A 4 -3.21 7.00 -22.15
C THR A 4 -3.32 8.29 -21.33
N ARG A 5 -3.04 9.45 -21.93
CA ARG A 5 -3.17 10.76 -21.26
C ARG A 5 -4.54 10.96 -20.58
N PRO A 6 -5.70 10.66 -21.22
CA PRO A 6 -7.00 10.78 -20.55
C PRO A 6 -7.13 9.85 -19.36
N ALA A 7 -6.71 8.57 -19.47
CA ALA A 7 -6.79 7.62 -18.36
C ALA A 7 -5.88 7.98 -17.18
N ARG A 8 -4.76 8.69 -17.42
CA ARG A 8 -3.90 9.24 -16.36
C ARG A 8 -4.58 10.39 -15.61
N LEU A 9 -5.25 11.28 -16.34
CA LEU A 9 -5.96 12.41 -15.74
C LEU A 9 -7.18 11.94 -14.94
N THR A 10 -7.95 10.98 -15.47
CA THR A 10 -9.07 10.40 -14.72
C THR A 10 -8.59 9.64 -13.49
N GLY A 11 -7.54 8.82 -13.61
CA GLY A 11 -6.91 8.16 -12.47
C GLY A 11 -6.41 9.14 -11.41
N ALA A 12 -5.77 10.25 -11.82
CA ALA A 12 -5.35 11.31 -10.91
C ALA A 12 -6.55 11.99 -10.23
N ALA A 13 -7.63 12.29 -10.95
CA ALA A 13 -8.83 12.89 -10.38
C ALA A 13 -9.50 11.97 -9.35
N LEU A 14 -9.59 10.65 -9.63
CA LEU A 14 -10.13 9.66 -8.70
C LEU A 14 -9.27 9.53 -7.44
N CYS A 15 -7.94 9.48 -7.57
CA CYS A 15 -7.03 9.48 -6.43
C CYS A 15 -7.12 10.79 -5.62
N ALA A 16 -7.28 11.94 -6.29
CA ALA A 16 -7.47 13.22 -5.61
C ALA A 16 -8.79 13.24 -4.82
N ALA A 17 -9.87 12.67 -5.36
CA ALA A 17 -11.13 12.52 -4.65
C ALA A 17 -11.00 11.63 -3.41
N LEU A 18 -10.28 10.50 -3.50
CA LEU A 18 -9.97 9.66 -2.34
C LEU A 18 -9.15 10.41 -1.29
N ALA A 19 -8.14 11.17 -1.72
CA ALA A 19 -7.33 11.99 -0.83
C ALA A 19 -8.18 13.04 -0.10
N LEU A 20 -9.06 13.74 -0.82
CA LEU A 20 -9.98 14.72 -0.23
C LEU A 20 -10.94 14.07 0.77
N LEU A 21 -11.48 12.90 0.44
CA LEU A 21 -12.38 12.17 1.34
C LEU A 21 -11.67 11.83 2.66
N SER A 22 -10.45 11.27 2.60
CA SER A 22 -9.63 11.02 3.78
C SER A 22 -9.30 12.30 4.55
N ALA A 23 -8.93 13.37 3.86
CA ALA A 23 -8.59 14.65 4.48
C ALA A 23 -9.77 15.26 5.24
N VAL A 24 -11.00 15.22 4.69
CA VAL A 24 -12.20 15.74 5.36
C VAL A 24 -12.45 15.05 6.69
N TRP A 25 -12.33 13.71 6.73
CA TRP A 25 -12.52 12.96 7.98
C TRP A 25 -11.40 13.21 8.99
N ILE A 26 -10.15 13.32 8.53
CA ILE A 26 -9.01 13.69 9.38
C ILE A 26 -9.20 15.09 9.98
N LEU A 27 -9.62 16.07 9.18
CA LEU A 27 -9.90 17.43 9.63
C LEU A 27 -11.08 17.47 10.62
N LYS A 28 -12.12 16.66 10.38
CA LYS A 28 -13.25 16.53 11.30
C LYS A 28 -12.82 15.98 12.66
N ASP A 29 -12.00 14.93 12.67
CA ASP A 29 -11.47 14.37 13.91
C ASP A 29 -10.52 15.35 14.62
N LEU A 30 -9.70 16.07 13.86
CA LEU A 30 -8.83 17.11 14.41
C LEU A 30 -9.64 18.25 15.05
N ALA A 31 -10.74 18.67 14.41
CA ALA A 31 -11.65 19.67 14.96
C ALA A 31 -12.41 19.16 16.19
N GLY A 32 -12.70 17.86 16.27
CA GLY A 32 -13.35 17.23 17.42
C GLY A 32 -12.43 17.04 18.62
N LEU A 33 -11.19 16.61 18.40
CA LEU A 33 -10.19 16.37 19.45
C LEU A 33 -9.46 17.65 19.87
N GLY A 34 -9.39 18.66 19.00
CA GLY A 34 -8.74 19.95 19.27
C GLY A 34 -7.20 19.92 19.29
N SER A 35 -6.56 18.74 19.18
CA SER A 35 -5.10 18.60 19.18
C SER A 35 -4.59 17.56 18.17
N PRO A 36 -3.58 17.90 17.34
CA PRO A 36 -2.95 16.95 16.42
C PRO A 36 -2.14 15.87 17.15
N SER A 37 -1.61 16.17 18.35
CA SER A 37 -0.90 15.16 19.15
C SER A 37 -1.86 14.05 19.57
N ASP A 38 -3.06 14.43 19.99
CA ASP A 38 -4.05 13.51 20.53
C ASP A 38 -4.61 12.60 19.43
N LEU A 39 -4.82 13.16 18.23
CA LEU A 39 -5.15 12.39 17.04
C LEU A 39 -4.01 11.43 16.65
N GLY A 40 -2.76 11.89 16.71
CA GLY A 40 -1.58 11.06 16.47
C GLY A 40 -1.50 9.88 17.45
N TRP A 41 -1.78 10.12 18.73
CA TRP A 41 -1.81 9.08 19.75
C TRP A 41 -3.00 8.11 19.60
N TYR A 42 -4.17 8.62 19.20
CA TYR A 42 -5.31 7.79 18.85
C TYR A 42 -4.96 6.85 17.68
N TRP A 43 -4.34 7.37 16.62
CA TRP A 43 -3.87 6.56 15.49
C TRP A 43 -2.76 5.58 15.89
N ALA A 44 -1.89 5.98 16.82
CA ALA A 44 -0.90 5.08 17.39
C ALA A 44 -1.54 3.97 18.23
N GLY A 45 -2.87 3.98 18.46
CA GLY A 45 -3.63 2.95 19.16
C GLY A 45 -3.45 2.98 20.67
N ASP A 46 -3.27 4.18 21.23
CA ASP A 46 -3.23 4.40 22.68
C ASP A 46 -4.56 4.00 23.35
N PRO A 47 -4.56 3.02 24.28
CA PRO A 47 -5.77 2.57 24.99
C PRO A 47 -6.59 3.69 25.62
N HIS A 48 -5.94 4.73 26.14
CA HIS A 48 -6.61 5.84 26.81
C HIS A 48 -7.52 6.62 25.86
N PHE A 49 -7.14 6.71 24.59
CA PHE A 49 -7.90 7.41 23.56
C PHE A 49 -8.90 6.48 22.85
N LEU A 50 -8.58 5.20 22.70
CA LEU A 50 -9.49 4.21 22.13
C LEU A 50 -10.76 4.03 22.98
N LEU A 51 -10.61 4.01 24.32
CA LEU A 51 -11.74 3.87 25.25
C LEU A 51 -12.69 5.10 25.26
N ARG A 52 -12.22 6.27 24.81
CA ARG A 52 -13.07 7.47 24.70
C ARG A 52 -13.86 7.54 23.40
N GLY A 53 -13.52 6.74 22.39
CA GLY A 53 -14.37 6.50 21.22
C GLY A 53 -14.69 7.70 20.32
N GLN A 54 -13.85 8.74 20.28
CA GLN A 54 -14.21 10.03 19.63
C GLN A 54 -13.81 10.17 18.16
N SER A 55 -12.88 9.36 17.64
CA SER A 55 -12.33 9.54 16.28
C SER A 55 -12.97 8.58 15.27
N ALA A 56 -13.33 9.11 14.11
CA ALA A 56 -13.83 8.33 12.99
C ALA A 56 -12.70 7.65 12.20
N THR A 57 -11.49 8.21 12.24
CA THR A 57 -10.31 7.78 11.50
C THR A 57 -9.36 6.92 12.33
N SER A 58 -8.49 6.20 11.65
CA SER A 58 -7.46 5.32 12.18
C SER A 58 -6.14 5.58 11.47
N LEU A 59 -5.06 4.91 11.89
CA LEU A 59 -3.77 4.96 11.20
C LEU A 59 -3.83 4.66 9.69
N THR A 60 -4.83 3.88 9.25
CA THR A 60 -4.99 3.54 7.83
C THR A 60 -5.41 4.76 6.98
N ASP A 61 -6.12 5.73 7.56
CA ASP A 61 -6.62 6.91 6.85
C ASP A 61 -5.53 7.90 6.41
N PRO A 62 -4.57 8.33 7.26
CA PRO A 62 -3.46 9.16 6.83
C PRO A 62 -2.50 8.40 5.89
N VAL A 63 -2.37 7.09 6.05
CA VAL A 63 -1.61 6.25 5.10
C VAL A 63 -2.29 6.24 3.72
N LEU A 64 -3.60 6.01 3.66
CA LEU A 64 -4.37 6.06 2.42
C LEU A 64 -4.36 7.45 1.78
N LEU A 65 -4.38 8.52 2.59
CA LEU A 65 -4.19 9.89 2.12
C LEU A 65 -2.83 10.04 1.43
N ALA A 66 -1.74 9.64 2.10
CA ALA A 66 -0.39 9.74 1.56
C ALA A 66 -0.22 8.90 0.26
N VAL A 67 -0.76 7.67 0.24
CA VAL A 67 -0.75 6.80 -0.95
C VAL A 67 -1.56 7.43 -2.09
N SER A 68 -2.73 8.01 -1.79
CA SER A 68 -3.56 8.69 -2.80
C SER A 68 -2.85 9.90 -3.39
N VAL A 69 -2.22 10.74 -2.58
CA VAL A 69 -1.43 11.89 -3.06
C VAL A 69 -0.23 11.42 -3.88
N ALA A 70 0.52 10.41 -3.42
CA ALA A 70 1.65 9.87 -4.15
C ALA A 70 1.23 9.27 -5.50
N THR A 71 0.07 8.62 -5.57
CA THR A 71 -0.48 8.09 -6.82
C THR A 71 -0.97 9.17 -7.77
N VAL A 72 -1.54 10.29 -7.28
CA VAL A 72 -1.80 11.49 -8.10
C VAL A 72 -0.49 11.98 -8.74
N VAL A 73 0.55 12.19 -7.93
CA VAL A 73 1.86 12.66 -8.42
C VAL A 73 2.44 11.69 -9.44
N ALA A 74 2.39 10.38 -9.18
CA ALA A 74 2.85 9.35 -10.11
C ALA A 74 2.04 9.34 -11.41
N ALA A 75 0.72 9.49 -11.33
CA ALA A 75 -0.18 9.58 -12.48
C ALA A 75 0.13 10.81 -13.34
N LEU A 76 0.42 11.97 -12.75
CA LEU A 76 0.75 13.20 -13.47
C LEU A 76 2.17 13.21 -14.05
N ARG A 77 3.15 12.59 -13.37
CA ARG A 77 4.56 12.60 -13.78
C ARG A 77 5.00 11.43 -14.65
N SER A 78 4.33 10.27 -14.56
CA SER A 78 4.79 9.04 -15.21
C SER A 78 3.75 8.44 -16.15
N ARG A 79 4.21 7.98 -17.31
CA ARG A 79 3.40 7.15 -18.24
C ARG A 79 3.11 5.76 -17.68
N HIS A 80 3.81 5.34 -16.63
CA HIS A 80 3.76 3.99 -16.05
C HIS A 80 2.85 3.87 -14.80
N ALA A 81 1.91 4.78 -14.64
CA ALA A 81 1.09 4.88 -13.43
C ALA A 81 0.04 3.77 -13.25
N ALA A 82 -0.23 2.93 -14.26
CA ALA A 82 -1.24 1.86 -14.20
C ALA A 82 -1.10 0.98 -12.94
N SER A 83 0.13 0.56 -12.62
CA SER A 83 0.39 -0.31 -11.48
C SER A 83 0.13 0.39 -10.15
N ALA A 84 0.38 1.69 -10.08
CA ALA A 84 0.17 2.49 -8.88
C ALA A 84 -1.33 2.74 -8.65
N LEU A 85 -2.07 3.07 -9.72
CA LEU A 85 -3.53 3.21 -9.69
C LEU A 85 -4.20 1.89 -9.30
N ALA A 86 -3.77 0.77 -9.89
CA ALA A 86 -4.30 -0.55 -9.57
C ALA A 86 -4.00 -0.97 -8.12
N ALA A 87 -2.78 -0.74 -7.63
CA ALA A 87 -2.41 -1.07 -6.25
C ALA A 87 -3.18 -0.22 -5.23
N ALA A 88 -3.28 1.10 -5.44
CA ALA A 88 -4.05 1.97 -4.56
C ALA A 88 -5.55 1.65 -4.59
N GLY A 89 -6.12 1.39 -5.77
CA GLY A 89 -7.50 0.96 -5.92
C GLY A 89 -7.78 -0.36 -5.20
N ALA A 90 -6.96 -1.38 -5.41
CA ALA A 90 -7.12 -2.69 -4.78
C ALA A 90 -7.04 -2.61 -3.24
N VAL A 91 -6.06 -1.88 -2.71
CA VAL A 91 -5.90 -1.72 -1.25
C VAL A 91 -7.02 -0.90 -0.65
N THR A 92 -7.43 0.19 -1.30
CA THR A 92 -8.57 0.99 -0.84
C THR A 92 -9.85 0.15 -0.80
N LEU A 93 -10.09 -0.66 -1.85
CA LEU A 93 -11.23 -1.55 -1.90
C LEU A 93 -11.20 -2.57 -0.76
N ALA A 94 -10.06 -3.25 -0.57
CA ALA A 94 -9.90 -4.25 0.48
C ALA A 94 -10.08 -3.66 1.89
N LEU A 95 -9.54 -2.47 2.15
CA LEU A 95 -9.64 -1.81 3.47
C LEU A 95 -11.03 -1.23 3.74
N ARG A 96 -11.77 -0.82 2.71
CA ARG A 96 -13.07 -0.17 2.87
C ARG A 96 -14.25 -1.12 2.71
N LEU A 97 -14.02 -2.35 2.23
CA LEU A 97 -15.04 -3.38 2.11
C LEU A 97 -15.83 -3.60 3.41
N PRO A 98 -15.19 -3.64 4.61
CA PRO A 98 -15.92 -3.78 5.85
C PRO A 98 -16.87 -2.65 6.21
N GLY A 99 -16.70 -1.48 5.58
CA GLY A 99 -17.63 -0.37 5.75
C GLY A 99 -19.04 -0.66 5.21
N LEU A 100 -19.22 -1.69 4.37
CA LEU A 100 -20.53 -2.09 3.86
C LEU A 100 -21.45 -2.71 4.92
N TRP A 101 -20.87 -3.32 5.95
CA TRP A 101 -21.60 -3.93 7.05
C TRP A 101 -21.32 -3.23 8.39
N ALA A 102 -20.67 -2.06 8.35
CA ALA A 102 -20.44 -1.24 9.53
C ALA A 102 -21.73 -0.50 9.94
N PRO A 103 -22.03 -0.41 11.25
CA PRO A 103 -23.16 0.37 11.72
C PRO A 103 -22.89 1.88 11.53
N GLY A 104 -23.87 2.60 10.97
CA GLY A 104 -23.85 4.07 10.83
C GLY A 104 -23.93 4.59 9.39
N SER A 105 -24.92 5.43 9.10
CA SER A 105 -25.22 5.92 7.74
C SER A 105 -24.10 6.75 7.12
N GLY A 106 -23.43 7.62 7.89
CA GLY A 106 -22.33 8.46 7.39
C GLY A 106 -21.07 7.67 7.03
N ALA A 107 -20.76 6.62 7.80
CA ALA A 107 -19.66 5.72 7.52
C ALA A 107 -19.97 4.84 6.29
N LEU A 108 -21.22 4.37 6.16
CA LEU A 108 -21.67 3.59 5.01
C LEU A 108 -21.59 4.39 3.70
N VAL A 109 -22.06 5.64 3.67
CA VAL A 109 -21.97 6.50 2.48
C VAL A 109 -20.51 6.74 2.09
N THR A 110 -19.65 7.00 3.08
CA THR A 110 -18.20 7.17 2.86
C THR A 110 -17.57 5.88 2.31
N ALA A 111 -17.95 4.72 2.85
CA ALA A 111 -17.48 3.42 2.39
C ALA A 111 -17.91 3.17 0.94
N LEU A 112 -19.19 3.34 0.62
CA LEU A 112 -19.73 3.20 -0.76
C LEU A 112 -19.02 4.13 -1.74
N LEU A 113 -18.84 5.40 -1.39
CA LEU A 113 -18.12 6.36 -2.21
C LEU A 113 -16.66 5.94 -2.43
N SER A 114 -15.96 5.53 -1.37
CA SER A 114 -14.58 5.08 -1.46
C SER A 114 -14.45 3.80 -2.30
N LEU A 115 -15.41 2.88 -2.22
CA LEU A 115 -15.47 1.67 -3.04
C LEU A 115 -15.72 2.01 -4.50
N ALA A 116 -16.66 2.92 -4.81
CA ALA A 116 -16.92 3.37 -6.17
C ALA A 116 -15.69 4.03 -6.80
N LEU A 117 -14.99 4.89 -6.06
CA LEU A 117 -13.74 5.51 -6.49
C LEU A 117 -12.62 4.47 -6.71
N ALA A 118 -12.50 3.49 -5.81
CA ALA A 118 -11.52 2.41 -5.92
C ALA A 118 -11.78 1.50 -7.13
N VAL A 119 -13.05 1.15 -7.40
CA VAL A 119 -13.45 0.42 -8.61
C VAL A 119 -13.15 1.25 -9.86
N GLY A 120 -13.44 2.56 -9.83
CA GLY A 120 -13.06 3.49 -10.90
C GLY A 120 -11.54 3.49 -11.16
N LEU A 121 -10.71 3.42 -10.13
CA LEU A 121 -9.25 3.31 -10.28
C LEU A 121 -8.83 2.00 -10.95
N LEU A 122 -9.45 0.87 -10.58
CA LEU A 122 -9.18 -0.42 -11.21
C LEU A 122 -9.60 -0.43 -12.68
N VAL A 123 -10.79 0.11 -12.99
CA VAL A 123 -11.30 0.22 -14.36
C VAL A 123 -10.43 1.16 -15.19
N THR A 124 -10.06 2.34 -14.69
CA THR A 124 -9.15 3.26 -15.41
C THR A 124 -7.77 2.66 -15.62
N ALA A 125 -7.24 1.92 -14.65
CA ALA A 125 -5.98 1.20 -14.79
C ALA A 125 -6.07 0.07 -15.84
N ALA A 126 -7.21 -0.63 -15.95
CA ALA A 126 -7.41 -1.73 -16.89
C ALA A 126 -7.76 -1.27 -18.31
N ALA A 127 -8.65 -0.29 -18.45
CA ALA A 127 -9.08 0.29 -19.72
C ALA A 127 -8.01 1.23 -20.32
N GLY A 128 -7.24 1.90 -19.46
CA GLY A 128 -6.14 2.76 -19.88
C GLY A 128 -4.91 2.01 -20.41
N ARG A 129 -4.89 0.66 -20.35
CA ARG A 129 -3.76 -0.15 -20.81
C ARG A 129 -3.57 -0.01 -22.32
N ARG A 130 -2.45 0.58 -22.73
CA ARG A 130 -1.93 0.41 -24.09
C ARG A 130 -1.00 -0.79 -24.15
N SER A 131 -1.26 -1.70 -25.08
CA SER A 131 -0.29 -2.71 -25.51
C SER A 131 0.95 -1.96 -26.01
N GLY A 132 2.13 -2.26 -25.46
CA GLY A 132 3.38 -1.63 -25.89
C GLY A 132 3.71 -2.08 -27.32
N ALA A 133 3.17 -1.36 -28.31
CA ALA A 133 3.19 -1.76 -29.71
C ALA A 133 4.40 -1.23 -30.49
N ALA A 134 5.26 -0.44 -29.86
CA ALA A 134 6.42 0.16 -30.51
C ALA A 134 7.73 -0.47 -30.01
N PRO A 135 8.54 -1.11 -30.89
CA PRO A 135 9.87 -1.63 -30.56
C PRO A 135 10.83 -0.60 -29.94
N TYR A 136 10.55 0.68 -30.22
CA TYR A 136 11.36 1.85 -29.83
C TYR A 136 10.88 2.53 -28.54
N GLU A 137 9.79 2.08 -27.90
CA GLU A 137 9.33 2.72 -26.66
C GLU A 137 10.14 2.20 -25.45
N PRO A 138 10.84 3.08 -24.69
CA PRO A 138 11.66 2.67 -23.56
C PRO A 138 10.83 1.91 -22.53
N ARG A 139 11.19 0.64 -22.29
CA ARG A 139 10.53 -0.19 -21.28
C ARG A 139 10.79 0.38 -19.88
N PRO A 140 9.80 0.33 -18.97
CA PRO A 140 10.01 0.75 -17.59
C PRO A 140 11.11 -0.11 -16.95
N SER A 141 12.11 0.56 -16.35
CA SER A 141 13.23 -0.07 -15.66
C SER A 141 12.72 -0.95 -14.51
N SER A 142 13.05 -2.24 -14.53
CA SER A 142 12.80 -3.13 -13.39
C SER A 142 13.76 -2.82 -12.24
N PRO A 143 13.37 -3.03 -10.97
CA PRO A 143 14.30 -2.96 -9.85
C PRO A 143 15.47 -3.95 -10.05
N ARG A 144 16.65 -3.60 -9.54
CA ARG A 144 17.84 -4.48 -9.56
C ARG A 144 17.53 -5.76 -8.78
N THR A 145 18.12 -6.88 -9.20
CA THR A 145 17.82 -8.22 -8.68
C THR A 145 18.03 -8.32 -7.17
N GLY A 146 19.18 -7.84 -6.66
CA GLY A 146 19.49 -7.87 -5.23
C GLY A 146 18.47 -7.11 -4.37
N PRO A 147 18.24 -5.81 -4.61
CA PRO A 147 17.24 -5.04 -3.87
C PRO A 147 15.82 -5.59 -3.95
N ALA A 148 15.41 -6.14 -5.09
CA ALA A 148 14.09 -6.75 -5.24
C ALA A 148 13.94 -8.01 -4.37
N VAL A 149 14.93 -8.91 -4.38
CA VAL A 149 14.90 -10.13 -3.57
C VAL A 149 14.93 -9.79 -2.08
N ALA A 150 15.79 -8.87 -1.65
CA ALA A 150 15.87 -8.44 -0.25
C ALA A 150 14.54 -7.85 0.24
N ALA A 151 13.93 -6.96 -0.56
CA ALA A 151 12.59 -6.43 -0.25
C ALA A 151 11.52 -7.53 -0.20
N GLY A 152 11.59 -8.50 -1.13
CA GLY A 152 10.69 -9.66 -1.15
C GLY A 152 10.79 -10.51 0.10
N VAL A 153 12.01 -10.79 0.58
CA VAL A 153 12.25 -11.55 1.81
C VAL A 153 11.72 -10.80 3.03
N LEU A 154 12.01 -9.51 3.17
CA LEU A 154 11.50 -8.69 4.28
C LEU A 154 9.97 -8.69 4.34
N LEU A 155 9.31 -8.55 3.19
CA LEU A 155 7.85 -8.58 3.10
C LEU A 155 7.27 -9.97 3.36
N ALA A 156 7.95 -11.04 2.92
CA ALA A 156 7.53 -12.41 3.22
C ALA A 156 7.60 -12.71 4.72
N VAL A 157 8.68 -12.28 5.39
CA VAL A 157 8.83 -12.41 6.85
C VAL A 157 7.75 -11.59 7.56
N ALA A 158 7.49 -10.35 7.13
CA ALA A 158 6.42 -9.53 7.69
C ALA A 158 5.04 -10.21 7.54
N ALA A 159 4.73 -10.78 6.36
CA ALA A 159 3.49 -11.53 6.16
C ALA A 159 3.38 -12.72 7.11
N LEU A 160 4.46 -13.51 7.25
CA LEU A 160 4.51 -14.67 8.12
C LEU A 160 4.30 -14.28 9.59
N VAL A 161 4.99 -13.23 10.06
CA VAL A 161 4.84 -12.74 11.43
C VAL A 161 3.42 -12.28 11.71
N THR A 162 2.77 -11.58 10.77
CA THR A 162 1.36 -11.19 10.91
C THR A 162 0.43 -12.41 11.00
N VAL A 163 0.67 -13.46 10.19
CA VAL A 163 -0.10 -14.71 10.27
C VAL A 163 0.08 -15.40 11.62
N LEU A 164 1.32 -15.46 12.14
CA LEU A 164 1.61 -16.07 13.44
C LEU A 164 0.93 -15.33 14.58
N TRP A 165 0.91 -13.99 14.55
CA TRP A 165 0.17 -13.19 15.54
C TRP A 165 -1.34 -13.45 15.47
N GLU A 166 -1.93 -13.53 14.27
CA GLU A 166 -3.36 -13.85 14.16
C GLU A 166 -3.67 -15.27 14.61
N LEU A 167 -2.80 -16.24 14.35
CA LEU A 167 -2.95 -17.60 14.86
C LEU A 167 -2.86 -17.64 16.39
N TYR A 168 -1.90 -16.92 16.98
CA TYR A 168 -1.78 -16.77 18.43
C TYR A 168 -3.07 -16.21 19.03
N TRP A 169 -3.59 -15.10 18.50
CA TRP A 169 -4.82 -14.50 19.00
C TRP A 169 -6.05 -15.40 18.80
N ALA A 170 -6.14 -16.13 17.70
CA ALA A 170 -7.22 -17.10 17.47
C ALA A 170 -7.21 -18.25 18.49
N THR A 171 -6.04 -18.61 19.03
CA THR A 171 -5.93 -19.61 20.10
C THR A 171 -6.10 -19.05 21.51
N ALA A 172 -5.84 -17.75 21.70
CA ALA A 172 -5.88 -17.10 23.01
C ALA A 172 -7.24 -16.46 23.34
N MET A 173 -8.08 -16.20 22.33
CA MET A 173 -9.38 -15.55 22.48
C MET A 173 -10.52 -16.53 22.23
N ASP A 174 -11.69 -16.25 22.82
CA ASP A 174 -12.92 -16.97 22.51
C ASP A 174 -13.29 -16.84 21.02
N LEU A 175 -14.01 -17.84 20.51
CA LEU A 175 -14.40 -17.90 19.10
C LEU A 175 -15.23 -16.68 18.67
N ASP A 176 -16.14 -16.21 19.52
CA ASP A 176 -17.00 -15.06 19.24
C ASP A 176 -16.17 -13.78 19.06
N ILE A 177 -15.18 -13.55 19.94
CA ILE A 177 -14.26 -12.41 19.83
C ILE A 177 -13.42 -12.54 18.56
N THR A 178 -12.97 -13.74 18.23
CA THR A 178 -12.18 -14.00 17.02
C THR A 178 -12.97 -13.68 15.75
N VAL A 179 -14.25 -14.10 15.68
CA VAL A 179 -15.14 -13.78 14.55
C VAL A 179 -15.41 -12.28 14.48
N ASP A 180 -15.69 -11.64 15.62
CA ASP A 180 -15.94 -10.20 15.70
C ASP A 180 -14.72 -9.37 15.23
N ARG A 181 -13.48 -9.87 15.42
CA ARG A 181 -12.28 -9.21 14.89
C ARG A 181 -12.21 -9.19 13.36
N PHE A 182 -12.91 -10.08 12.66
CA PHE A 182 -13.02 -10.08 11.19
C PHE A 182 -14.23 -9.30 10.70
N THR A 183 -15.37 -9.42 11.38
CA THR A 183 -16.64 -8.82 10.97
C THR A 183 -16.84 -7.40 11.51
N GLY A 184 -16.11 -7.00 12.55
CA GLY A 184 -16.31 -5.72 13.22
C GLY A 184 -17.54 -5.73 14.13
N GLY A 185 -17.80 -6.87 14.79
CA GLY A 185 -18.92 -7.03 15.72
C GLY A 185 -18.79 -6.21 17.01
N ARG A 186 -19.75 -6.39 17.93
CA ARG A 186 -19.97 -5.49 19.07
C ARG A 186 -18.85 -5.54 20.12
N THR A 187 -18.05 -6.60 20.13
CA THR A 187 -16.95 -6.77 21.10
C THR A 187 -15.68 -6.01 20.70
N VAL A 188 -15.61 -5.47 19.48
CA VAL A 188 -14.42 -4.81 18.94
C VAL A 188 -14.58 -3.29 18.97
N ILE A 189 -13.76 -2.63 19.80
CA ILE A 189 -13.63 -1.17 19.79
C ILE A 189 -12.79 -0.76 18.59
N LYS A 190 -13.37 0.01 17.67
CA LYS A 190 -12.70 0.52 16.47
C LYS A 190 -13.22 1.90 16.10
N ALA A 191 -12.41 2.66 15.37
CA ALA A 191 -12.86 3.89 14.75
C ALA A 191 -13.95 3.59 13.70
N ALA A 192 -14.83 4.57 13.45
CA ALA A 192 -15.99 4.37 12.57
C ALA A 192 -15.59 3.89 11.16
N LEU A 193 -14.52 4.46 10.60
CA LEU A 193 -14.00 4.13 9.27
C LEU A 193 -12.89 3.06 9.28
N ALA A 194 -12.45 2.62 10.47
CA ALA A 194 -11.41 1.61 10.58
C ALA A 194 -11.94 0.24 10.12
N PRO A 195 -11.14 -0.52 9.33
CA PRO A 195 -11.41 -1.93 9.14
C PRO A 195 -11.32 -2.68 10.48
N PRO A 196 -12.07 -3.78 10.65
CA PRO A 196 -11.87 -4.70 11.77
C PRO A 196 -10.40 -5.16 11.84
N PRO A 197 -9.84 -5.38 13.04
CA PRO A 197 -8.41 -5.60 13.21
C PRO A 197 -7.90 -6.86 12.51
N ALA A 198 -8.61 -7.99 12.59
CA ALA A 198 -8.17 -9.22 11.91
C ALA A 198 -8.40 -9.12 10.39
N TRP A 199 -9.40 -8.36 9.94
CA TRP A 199 -9.57 -8.04 8.52
C TRP A 199 -8.39 -7.20 8.01
N LEU A 200 -7.95 -6.19 8.76
CA LEU A 200 -6.77 -5.41 8.43
C LEU A 200 -5.54 -6.30 8.31
N SER A 201 -5.31 -7.20 9.28
CA SER A 201 -4.21 -8.17 9.23
C SER A 201 -4.27 -9.04 7.98
N LEU A 202 -5.45 -9.55 7.61
CA LEU A 202 -5.65 -10.33 6.39
C LEU A 202 -5.29 -9.51 5.13
N VAL A 203 -5.73 -8.26 5.05
CA VAL A 203 -5.39 -7.36 3.93
C VAL A 203 -3.89 -7.08 3.87
N LEU A 204 -3.25 -6.87 5.01
CA LEU A 204 -1.79 -6.67 5.08
C LEU A 204 -1.02 -7.93 4.68
N VAL A 205 -1.44 -9.12 5.12
CA VAL A 205 -0.86 -10.41 4.69
C VAL A 205 -0.97 -10.58 3.18
N ALA A 206 -2.16 -10.32 2.61
CA ALA A 206 -2.36 -10.39 1.17
C ALA A 206 -1.48 -9.38 0.42
N LEU A 207 -1.38 -8.15 0.92
CA LEU A 207 -0.53 -7.11 0.33
C LEU A 207 0.96 -7.46 0.41
N TYR A 208 1.45 -7.89 1.56
CA TYR A 208 2.84 -8.26 1.77
C TYR A 208 3.21 -9.52 0.97
N GLY A 209 2.34 -10.53 0.97
CA GLY A 209 2.51 -11.76 0.19
C GLY A 209 2.51 -11.51 -1.32
N THR A 210 1.57 -10.70 -1.83
CA THR A 210 1.53 -10.34 -3.27
C THR A 210 2.75 -9.50 -3.66
N ALA A 211 3.17 -8.56 -2.82
CA ALA A 211 4.38 -7.79 -3.05
C ALA A 211 5.64 -8.68 -3.05
N ALA A 212 5.78 -9.59 -2.08
CA ALA A 212 6.88 -10.55 -2.01
C ALA A 212 6.92 -11.50 -3.22
N GLY A 213 5.78 -12.14 -3.54
CA GLY A 213 5.66 -13.01 -4.71
C GLY A 213 5.97 -12.27 -6.01
N SER A 214 5.50 -11.02 -6.15
CA SER A 214 5.83 -10.19 -7.31
C SER A 214 7.32 -9.87 -7.38
N ALA A 215 8.00 -9.70 -6.24
CA ALA A 215 9.43 -9.42 -6.17
C ALA A 215 10.26 -10.65 -6.60
N PHE A 216 9.90 -11.85 -6.12
CA PHE A 216 10.52 -13.11 -6.53
C PHE A 216 10.28 -13.41 -8.01
N ALA A 217 9.06 -13.15 -8.50
CA ALA A 217 8.71 -13.29 -9.91
C ALA A 217 9.30 -12.20 -10.81
N ARG A 218 9.94 -11.16 -10.24
CA ARG A 218 10.48 -9.99 -10.95
C ARG A 218 9.43 -9.29 -11.81
N ALA A 219 8.20 -9.21 -11.30
CA ALA A 219 7.08 -8.62 -12.01
C ALA A 219 7.25 -7.10 -12.19
N ARG A 220 6.64 -6.53 -13.23
CA ARG A 220 6.68 -5.08 -13.48
C ARG A 220 5.96 -4.27 -12.39
N HIS A 221 5.07 -4.92 -11.63
CA HIS A 221 4.24 -4.30 -10.60
C HIS A 221 4.90 -4.31 -9.22
N THR A 222 6.06 -4.97 -9.06
CA THR A 222 6.78 -5.10 -7.78
C THR A 222 7.01 -3.77 -7.08
N ARG A 223 7.38 -2.73 -7.83
CA ARG A 223 7.67 -1.43 -7.23
C ARG A 223 6.43 -0.77 -6.63
N ALA A 224 5.28 -0.86 -7.29
CA ALA A 224 4.06 -0.22 -6.80
C ALA A 224 3.53 -0.92 -5.54
N PHE A 225 3.37 -2.25 -5.61
CA PHE A 225 2.90 -3.03 -4.46
C PHE A 225 3.91 -3.05 -3.33
N GLY A 226 5.21 -3.16 -3.62
CA GLY A 226 6.27 -3.16 -2.61
C GLY A 226 6.43 -1.81 -1.90
N LEU A 227 6.34 -0.68 -2.61
CA LEU A 227 6.35 0.63 -1.94
C LEU A 227 5.11 0.82 -1.07
N LEU A 228 3.93 0.45 -1.58
CA LEU A 228 2.69 0.53 -0.80
C LEU A 228 2.78 -0.34 0.46
N ALA A 229 3.21 -1.60 0.32
CA ALA A 229 3.47 -2.51 1.43
C ALA A 229 4.46 -1.92 2.44
N GLY A 230 5.58 -1.35 1.97
CA GLY A 230 6.58 -0.70 2.80
C GLY A 230 6.03 0.48 3.59
N VAL A 231 5.15 1.30 3.00
CA VAL A 231 4.49 2.42 3.72
C VAL A 231 3.62 1.89 4.86
N PHE A 232 2.75 0.90 4.60
CA PHE A 232 1.90 0.34 5.66
C PHE A 232 2.72 -0.32 6.77
N LEU A 233 3.77 -1.07 6.39
CA LEU A 233 4.66 -1.74 7.34
C LEU A 233 5.42 -0.73 8.21
N ALA A 234 5.97 0.34 7.61
CA ALA A 234 6.65 1.41 8.32
C ALA A 234 5.69 2.19 9.23
N ALA A 235 4.49 2.52 8.75
CA ALA A 235 3.50 3.25 9.54
C ALA A 235 3.04 2.45 10.77
N GLY A 236 2.75 1.16 10.60
CA GLY A 236 2.40 0.27 11.71
C GLY A 236 3.53 0.11 12.72
N GLY A 237 4.77 -0.09 12.25
CA GLY A 237 5.95 -0.14 13.10
C GLY A 237 6.20 1.17 13.85
N LEU A 238 6.06 2.32 13.18
CA LEU A 238 6.21 3.65 13.79
C LEU A 238 5.18 3.87 14.90
N ALA A 239 3.91 3.53 14.64
CA ALA A 239 2.84 3.61 15.64
C ALA A 239 3.15 2.73 16.86
N GLY A 240 3.62 1.50 16.63
CA GLY A 240 4.02 0.58 17.70
C GLY A 240 5.20 1.09 18.53
N VAL A 241 6.27 1.56 17.88
CA VAL A 241 7.45 2.13 18.55
C VAL A 241 7.07 3.40 19.32
N ALA A 242 6.30 4.31 18.73
CA ALA A 242 5.84 5.52 19.41
C ALA A 242 5.04 5.19 20.69
N ARG A 243 4.17 4.18 20.61
CA ARG A 243 3.41 3.69 21.77
C ARG A 243 4.32 3.07 22.83
N ALA A 244 5.28 2.24 22.44
CA ALA A 244 6.24 1.63 23.35
C ALA A 244 7.10 2.68 24.07
N THR A 245 7.52 3.72 23.37
CA THR A 245 8.23 4.86 23.98
C THR A 245 7.34 5.63 24.95
N ARG A 246 6.07 5.89 24.59
CA ARG A 246 5.13 6.63 25.44
C ARG A 246 4.89 5.96 26.79
N TYR A 247 4.82 4.62 26.80
CA TYR A 247 4.58 3.84 28.01
C TYR A 247 5.87 3.34 28.68
N GLU A 248 7.03 3.88 28.29
CA GLU A 248 8.34 3.53 28.85
C GLU A 248 8.70 2.03 28.79
N VAL A 249 8.01 1.28 27.92
CA VAL A 249 8.16 -0.19 27.73
C VAL A 249 9.57 -0.54 27.28
N ILE A 250 10.24 0.36 26.56
CA ILE A 250 11.61 0.17 26.08
C ILE A 250 12.61 0.15 27.24
N GLY A 251 12.39 0.96 28.29
CA GLY A 251 13.27 1.02 29.45
C GLY A 251 13.21 -0.23 30.32
N ASP A 252 12.05 -0.88 30.37
CA ASP A 252 11.79 -2.07 31.19
C ASP A 252 11.86 -3.38 30.38
N PHE A 253 12.60 -3.41 29.26
CA PHE A 253 12.61 -4.59 28.37
C PHE A 253 12.92 -5.92 29.08
N GLY A 254 13.78 -5.89 30.10
CA GLY A 254 14.14 -7.06 30.91
C GLY A 254 13.02 -7.56 31.83
N GLY A 255 12.08 -6.69 32.21
CA GLY A 255 10.93 -7.00 33.07
C GLY A 255 9.68 -7.45 32.30
N LEU A 256 9.59 -7.15 31.00
CA LEU A 256 8.43 -7.47 30.18
C LEU A 256 8.13 -8.97 30.08
N SER A 257 6.85 -9.32 29.90
CA SER A 257 6.44 -10.68 29.53
C SER A 257 7.02 -11.08 28.18
N THR A 258 7.16 -12.39 27.92
CA THR A 258 7.65 -12.89 26.63
C THR A 258 6.83 -12.37 25.45
N THR A 259 5.50 -12.32 25.60
CA THR A 259 4.58 -11.82 24.57
C THR A 259 4.81 -10.33 24.28
N ASP A 260 5.01 -9.51 25.32
CA ASP A 260 5.27 -8.08 25.14
C ASP A 260 6.63 -7.81 24.49
N ARG A 261 7.66 -8.59 24.86
CA ARG A 261 8.97 -8.52 24.19
C ARG A 261 8.86 -8.85 22.70
N LEU A 262 8.15 -9.93 22.36
CA LEU A 262 7.94 -10.33 20.97
C LEU A 262 7.12 -9.27 20.20
N SER A 263 6.13 -8.66 20.84
CA SER A 263 5.34 -7.57 20.27
C SER A 263 6.21 -6.35 19.98
N LEU A 264 7.05 -5.94 20.94
CA LEU A 264 7.99 -4.85 20.75
C LEU A 264 9.02 -5.15 19.64
N LEU A 265 9.60 -6.34 19.62
CA LEU A 265 10.52 -6.75 18.56
C LEU A 265 9.84 -6.76 17.19
N THR A 266 8.58 -7.18 17.13
CA THR A 266 7.78 -7.17 15.89
C THR A 266 7.54 -5.75 15.38
N THR A 267 7.22 -4.80 16.27
CA THR A 267 7.01 -3.40 15.88
C THR A 267 8.30 -2.73 15.40
N CYS A 268 9.42 -2.97 16.09
CA CYS A 268 10.75 -2.53 15.67
C CYS A 268 11.15 -3.14 14.31
N PHE A 269 10.94 -4.45 14.13
CA PHE A 269 11.17 -5.13 12.85
C PHE A 269 10.32 -4.50 11.75
N GLY A 270 9.02 -4.30 11.98
CA GLY A 270 8.13 -3.68 11.01
C GLY A 270 8.60 -2.29 10.58
N LEU A 271 9.02 -1.45 11.53
CA LEU A 271 9.53 -0.12 11.23
C LEU A 271 10.79 -0.19 10.34
N LEU A 272 11.80 -0.95 10.78
CA LEU A 272 13.07 -1.06 10.07
C LEU A 272 12.91 -1.74 8.71
N ALA A 273 12.14 -2.83 8.64
CA ALA A 273 11.86 -3.54 7.40
C ALA A 273 11.06 -2.67 6.42
N GLY A 274 10.06 -1.92 6.90
CA GLY A 274 9.29 -0.98 6.09
C GLY A 274 10.18 0.10 5.47
N ILE A 275 11.04 0.74 6.29
CA ILE A 275 12.02 1.74 5.81
C ILE A 275 12.99 1.12 4.80
N ALA A 276 13.52 -0.08 5.09
CA ALA A 276 14.43 -0.78 4.18
C ALA A 276 13.77 -1.11 2.84
N VAL A 277 12.53 -1.63 2.85
CA VAL A 277 11.75 -1.89 1.62
C VAL A 277 11.55 -0.61 0.82
N LEU A 278 11.19 0.50 1.47
CA LEU A 278 11.06 1.80 0.82
C LEU A 278 12.39 2.24 0.18
N ALA A 279 13.51 2.16 0.91
CA ALA A 279 14.83 2.53 0.39
C ALA A 279 15.27 1.65 -0.80
N LEU A 280 15.10 0.34 -0.69
CA LEU A 280 15.48 -0.64 -1.72
C LEU A 280 14.67 -0.46 -3.02
N LEU A 281 13.39 -0.08 -2.91
CA LEU A 281 12.49 0.08 -4.05
C LEU A 281 12.33 1.52 -4.54
N ALA A 282 12.80 2.52 -3.77
CA ALA A 282 12.79 3.93 -4.16
C ALA A 282 13.79 4.22 -5.30
N GLY A 283 14.88 3.45 -5.41
CA GLY A 283 15.92 3.63 -6.43
C GLY A 283 15.42 3.56 -7.89
N ARG A 284 16.08 4.30 -8.79
CA ARG A 284 15.87 4.13 -10.25
C ARG A 284 16.28 2.70 -10.64
N GLY A 285 15.41 2.02 -11.39
CA GLY A 285 15.65 0.64 -11.81
C GLY A 285 16.90 0.52 -12.69
N ALA A 286 17.37 -0.71 -12.88
CA ALA A 286 18.49 -0.94 -13.79
C ALA A 286 18.11 -0.45 -15.21
N PRO A 287 19.04 0.16 -15.96
CA PRO A 287 18.82 0.36 -17.39
C PRO A 287 18.45 -1.00 -17.99
N ALA A 288 17.37 -1.02 -18.79
CA ALA A 288 17.02 -2.25 -19.49
C ALA A 288 18.26 -2.73 -20.24
N PRO A 289 18.60 -4.04 -20.20
CA PRO A 289 19.66 -4.54 -21.06
C PRO A 289 19.36 -4.08 -22.48
N ALA A 290 20.32 -3.42 -23.12
CA ALA A 290 20.20 -3.02 -24.51
C ALA A 290 19.62 -4.23 -25.25
N ALA A 291 18.52 -4.02 -25.97
CA ALA A 291 17.95 -5.09 -26.79
C ALA A 291 19.11 -5.69 -27.57
N ALA A 292 19.32 -7.01 -27.43
CA ALA A 292 20.31 -7.70 -28.24
C ALA A 292 20.11 -7.23 -29.69
N PRO A 293 21.18 -6.88 -30.43
CA PRO A 293 21.04 -6.47 -31.82
C PRO A 293 20.13 -7.48 -32.50
N ALA A 294 19.12 -6.98 -33.20
CA ALA A 294 18.17 -7.85 -33.90
C ALA A 294 18.96 -8.93 -34.64
N PRO A 295 18.54 -10.20 -34.62
CA PRO A 295 19.21 -11.24 -35.36
C PRO A 295 19.48 -10.72 -36.77
N TYR A 296 20.74 -10.80 -37.22
CA TYR A 296 21.06 -10.43 -38.60
C TYR A 296 20.02 -11.09 -39.51
N PRO A 297 19.43 -10.35 -40.47
CA PRO A 297 18.53 -10.95 -41.42
C PRO A 297 19.23 -12.16 -42.05
N PRO A 298 18.52 -13.27 -42.27
CA PRO A 298 19.12 -14.47 -42.86
C PRO A 298 19.87 -14.11 -44.14
N ALA A 299 21.05 -14.72 -44.34
CA ALA A 299 21.92 -14.44 -45.48
C ALA A 299 21.11 -14.55 -46.79
N GLY A 300 21.04 -13.46 -47.56
CA GLY A 300 20.26 -13.38 -48.81
C GLY A 300 19.04 -12.46 -48.78
N MET A 301 18.69 -11.89 -47.62
CA MET A 301 17.66 -10.84 -47.57
C MET A 301 18.20 -9.50 -48.10
N PRO A 302 17.49 -8.83 -49.02
CA PRO A 302 17.86 -7.49 -49.47
C PRO A 302 17.84 -6.51 -48.29
N PRO A 303 18.76 -5.52 -48.26
CA PRO A 303 18.79 -4.54 -47.18
C PRO A 303 17.44 -3.80 -47.09
N PRO A 304 16.99 -3.44 -45.88
CA PRO A 304 15.76 -2.67 -45.74
C PRO A 304 15.85 -1.37 -46.54
N ALA A 305 14.75 -1.01 -47.20
CA ALA A 305 14.68 0.21 -48.00
C ALA A 305 15.08 1.43 -47.15
N PRO A 306 15.90 2.36 -47.68
CA PRO A 306 16.30 3.54 -46.94
C PRO A 306 15.06 4.36 -46.51
N PRO A 307 15.11 5.02 -45.34
CA PRO A 307 14.02 5.86 -44.88
C PRO A 307 13.76 6.99 -45.88
N TYR A 308 12.48 7.21 -46.22
CA TYR A 308 12.04 8.33 -47.06
C TYR A 308 11.25 9.35 -46.21
N PRO A 309 11.60 10.66 -46.26
CA PRO A 309 12.67 11.26 -47.05
C PRO A 309 14.08 10.97 -46.46
N PRO A 310 15.13 10.98 -47.29
CA PRO A 310 16.50 10.76 -46.83
C PRO A 310 16.93 11.88 -45.87
N PRO A 311 17.67 11.55 -44.78
CA PRO A 311 18.22 12.56 -43.90
C PRO A 311 19.30 13.40 -44.63
N PRO A 312 19.52 14.67 -44.23
CA PRO A 312 20.52 15.51 -44.88
C PRO A 312 21.92 14.90 -44.76
N GLY A 313 22.58 14.65 -45.89
CA GLY A 313 23.97 14.14 -45.95
C GLY A 313 24.12 12.63 -46.12
N TRP A 314 23.07 11.92 -46.53
CA TRP A 314 23.15 10.57 -47.14
C TRP A 314 23.45 10.63 -48.63
#